data_AF-A0A5D6W592-F1
#
_entry.id   AF-A0A5D6W592-F1
#
_cell.length_a   1.000
_cell.length_b   1.000
_cell.length_c   1.000
_cell.angle_alpha   90.00
_cell.angle_beta   90.00
_cell.angle_gamma   90.00
#
_symmetry.space_group_name_H-M   'P 1'
#
loop_
_entity.id
_entity.type
_entity.pdbx_description
1 polymer ?
#
loop_
_entity_poly.entity_id
_entity_poly.type
_entity_poly.pdbx_seq_one_letter_code
_entity_poly.pdbx_strand_id
1 'polypeptide(L)'
;MESILMIIAFVLFAVLSDKKGSKKKVPVPRQEMPSPKNGGNLGFKIPELRNAPAADKRNSEWILQQEQAYRQEQEAKKREAEHKRQRMLEEEQIRAAEQAAYEIQAKLASTPVRRPGLRIPALTPESAQQAVVLAEILGRPKAYRRRR
;
A
#
# COMPACT_ATOMS: atom_id res chain seq x y z
N MET A 1 21.62 7.90 -32.23
CA MET A 1 20.65 7.26 -33.14
C MET A 1 20.27 5.86 -32.64
N GLU A 2 21.22 4.97 -32.36
CA GLU A 2 20.95 3.62 -31.80
C GLU A 2 20.19 3.61 -30.48
N SER A 3 20.52 4.50 -29.54
CA SER A 3 19.84 4.61 -28.26
C SER A 3 18.37 5.03 -28.39
N ILE A 4 18.05 5.88 -29.38
CA ILE A 4 16.67 6.29 -29.67
C ILE A 4 15.87 5.12 -30.25
N LEU A 5 16.47 4.35 -31.15
CA LEU A 5 15.88 3.13 -31.71
C LEU A 5 15.63 2.05 -30.65
N MET A 6 16.56 1.85 -29.70
CA MET A 6 16.37 0.94 -28.57
C MET A 6 15.21 1.35 -27.67
N ILE A 7 15.06 2.65 -27.38
CA ILE A 7 13.97 3.16 -26.56
C ILE A 7 12.61 2.94 -27.26
N ILE A 8 12.53 3.24 -28.57
CA ILE A 8 11.30 3.02 -29.35
C ILE A 8 10.93 1.54 -29.39
N ALA A 9 11.89 0.64 -29.61
CA ALA A 9 11.66 -0.81 -29.59
C ALA A 9 11.19 -1.31 -28.21
N PHE A 10 11.76 -0.79 -27.12
CA PHE A 10 11.37 -1.13 -25.76
C PHE A 10 9.93 -0.70 -25.44
N VAL A 11 9.54 0.52 -25.85
CA VAL A 11 8.17 1.02 -25.67
C VAL A 11 7.17 0.18 -26.47
N LEU A 12 7.49 -0.18 -27.72
CA LEU A 12 6.64 -1.04 -28.53
C LEU A 12 6.48 -2.44 -27.92
N PHE A 13 7.56 -3.02 -27.40
CA PHE A 13 7.52 -4.32 -26.73
C PHE A 13 6.69 -4.29 -25.44
N ALA A 14 6.81 -3.23 -24.64
CA ALA A 14 6.03 -3.05 -23.41
C ALA A 14 4.53 -2.95 -23.71
N VAL A 15 4.14 -2.16 -24.72
CA VAL A 15 2.73 -2.01 -25.14
C VAL A 15 2.15 -3.31 -25.67
N LEU A 16 2.91 -4.08 -26.47
CA LEU A 16 2.47 -5.40 -26.94
C LEU A 16 2.36 -6.42 -25.80
N SER A 17 3.27 -6.38 -24.83
CA SER A 17 3.27 -7.28 -23.67
C SER A 17 2.11 -7.02 -22.72
N ASP A 18 1.75 -5.76 -22.48
CA ASP A 18 0.61 -5.39 -21.62
C ASP A 18 -0.71 -5.89 -22.22
N LYS A 19 -0.85 -5.82 -23.55
CA LYS A 19 -2.06 -6.26 -24.26
C LYS A 19 -2.24 -7.79 -24.24
N LYS A 20 -1.16 -8.56 -24.05
CA LYS A 20 -1.15 -10.03 -23.96
C LYS A 20 -1.05 -10.55 -22.52
N GLY A 21 -1.03 -9.69 -21.52
CA GLY A 21 -1.02 -10.05 -20.10
C GLY A 21 -2.27 -10.83 -19.71
N SER A 22 -2.18 -12.16 -19.75
CA SER A 22 -3.19 -13.05 -19.19
C SER A 22 -3.53 -12.59 -17.77
N LYS A 23 -4.80 -12.22 -17.55
CA LYS A 23 -5.32 -11.85 -16.24
C LYS A 23 -5.00 -12.99 -15.29
N LYS A 24 -4.03 -12.81 -14.38
CA LYS A 24 -3.76 -13.76 -13.29
C LYS A 24 -5.11 -14.08 -12.65
N LYS A 25 -5.49 -15.36 -12.64
CA LYS A 25 -6.69 -15.84 -11.96
C LYS A 25 -6.50 -15.51 -10.48
N VAL A 26 -7.11 -14.41 -10.05
CA VAL A 26 -7.27 -14.09 -8.64
C VAL A 26 -8.03 -15.26 -8.01
N PRO A 27 -7.60 -15.78 -6.85
CA PRO A 27 -8.37 -16.81 -6.16
C PRO A 27 -9.78 -16.27 -5.92
N VAL A 28 -10.78 -17.04 -6.33
CA VAL A 28 -12.19 -16.74 -6.13
C VAL A 28 -12.42 -16.44 -4.63
N PRO A 29 -13.16 -15.39 -4.26
CA PRO A 29 -13.43 -15.08 -2.86
C PRO A 29 -14.03 -16.32 -2.18
N ARG A 30 -13.46 -16.64 -1.03
CA ARG A 30 -13.80 -17.79 -0.18
C ARG A 30 -15.31 -17.88 -0.02
N GLN A 31 -15.90 -19.03 -0.38
CA GLN A 31 -17.32 -19.31 -0.18
C GLN A 31 -17.73 -18.93 1.26
N GLU A 32 -18.84 -18.22 1.37
CA GLU A 32 -19.44 -17.83 2.65
C GLU A 32 -19.51 -19.05 3.55
N MET A 33 -18.87 -18.95 4.72
CA MET A 33 -18.97 -19.98 5.75
C MET A 33 -20.45 -20.18 6.06
N PRO A 34 -20.95 -21.43 6.15
CA PRO A 34 -22.34 -21.67 6.49
C PRO A 34 -22.65 -20.95 7.81
N SER A 35 -23.68 -20.10 7.77
CA SER A 35 -24.19 -19.41 8.95
C SER A 35 -24.37 -20.43 10.09
N PRO A 36 -23.89 -20.14 11.31
CA PRO A 36 -23.94 -21.09 12.42
C PRO A 36 -25.41 -21.46 12.67
N LYS A 37 -25.78 -22.69 12.29
CA LYS A 37 -27.06 -23.28 12.68
C LYS A 37 -27.01 -23.44 14.19
N ASN A 38 -27.71 -22.55 14.89
CA ASN A 38 -27.90 -22.64 16.33
C ASN A 38 -28.40 -24.05 16.69
N GLY A 39 -27.58 -24.78 17.45
CA GLY A 39 -28.00 -25.99 18.17
C GLY A 39 -28.31 -27.22 17.34
N GLY A 40 -27.59 -27.48 16.24
CA GLY A 40 -27.60 -28.82 15.65
C GLY A 40 -27.11 -29.85 16.69
N ASN A 41 -27.78 -31.01 16.77
CA ASN A 41 -27.48 -32.12 17.70
C ASN A 41 -26.01 -32.58 17.60
N LEU A 42 -25.12 -31.85 18.27
CA LEU A 42 -23.85 -32.36 18.73
C LEU A 42 -24.24 -33.50 19.67
N GLY A 43 -23.77 -34.72 19.46
CA GLY A 43 -24.19 -35.92 20.21
C GLY A 43 -23.95 -35.91 21.72
N PHE A 44 -23.72 -34.74 22.31
CA PHE A 44 -23.58 -34.46 23.73
C PHE A 44 -24.28 -33.13 24.07
N LYS A 45 -24.90 -33.05 25.25
CA LYS A 45 -25.53 -31.82 25.74
C LYS A 45 -24.44 -30.82 26.15
N ILE A 46 -24.42 -29.64 25.52
CA ILE A 46 -23.60 -28.52 26.00
C ILE A 46 -24.24 -28.01 27.30
N PRO A 47 -23.52 -28.02 28.43
CA PRO A 47 -24.05 -27.48 29.68
C PRO A 47 -24.22 -25.96 29.60
N GLU A 48 -25.27 -25.44 30.22
CA GLU A 48 -25.51 -24.00 30.29
C GLU A 48 -24.44 -23.31 31.13
N LEU A 49 -23.79 -22.29 30.58
CA LEU A 49 -22.82 -21.47 31.29
C LEU A 49 -23.55 -20.59 32.30
N ARG A 50 -23.36 -20.88 33.60
CA ARG A 50 -23.88 -20.05 34.69
C ARG A 50 -23.24 -18.65 34.57
N ASN A 51 -24.07 -17.62 34.44
CA ASN A 51 -23.70 -16.20 34.19
C ASN A 51 -23.28 -15.85 32.75
N ALA A 52 -23.62 -16.65 31.73
CA ALA A 52 -23.54 -16.14 30.37
C ALA A 52 -24.44 -14.89 30.25
N PRO A 53 -23.99 -13.79 29.62
CA PRO A 53 -24.88 -12.68 29.32
C PRO A 53 -26.07 -13.26 28.56
N ALA A 54 -27.28 -12.91 28.98
CA ALA A 54 -28.47 -13.25 28.23
C ALA A 54 -28.18 -12.89 26.78
N ALA A 55 -28.42 -13.81 25.85
CA ALA A 55 -28.42 -13.48 24.45
C ALA A 55 -29.61 -12.56 24.22
N ASP A 56 -29.47 -11.30 24.65
CA ASP A 56 -30.38 -10.22 24.34
C ASP A 56 -30.50 -10.30 22.84
N LYS A 57 -31.72 -10.61 22.41
CA LYS A 57 -32.14 -10.59 21.02
C LYS A 57 -31.98 -9.13 20.61
N ARG A 58 -30.76 -8.71 20.29
CA ARG A 58 -30.46 -7.38 19.77
C ARG A 58 -31.42 -7.21 18.62
N ASN A 59 -32.37 -6.28 18.80
CA ASN A 59 -33.47 -6.10 17.86
C ASN A 59 -32.87 -6.03 16.46
N SER A 60 -33.36 -6.86 15.54
CA SER A 60 -32.85 -6.91 14.16
C SER A 60 -32.83 -5.52 13.51
N GLU A 61 -33.79 -4.67 13.88
CA GLU A 61 -33.88 -3.27 13.47
C GLU A 61 -32.71 -2.41 13.99
N TRP A 62 -32.27 -2.62 15.23
CA TRP A 62 -31.11 -1.92 15.79
C TRP A 62 -29.82 -2.28 15.06
N ILE A 63 -29.66 -3.54 14.65
CA ILE A 63 -28.50 -4.00 13.88
C ILE A 63 -28.52 -3.37 12.48
N LEU A 64 -29.67 -3.37 11.81
CA LEU A 64 -29.84 -2.74 10.50
C LEU A 64 -29.56 -1.24 10.53
N GLN A 65 -30.02 -0.55 11.58
CA GLN A 65 -29.76 0.88 11.77
C GLN A 65 -28.27 1.17 11.98
N GLN A 66 -27.58 0.37 12.78
CA GLN A 66 -26.13 0.47 12.97
C GLN A 66 -25.35 0.24 11.67
N GLU A 67 -25.77 -0.75 10.87
CA GLU A 67 -25.13 -1.02 9.59
C GLU A 67 -25.34 0.14 8.59
N GLN A 68 -26.52 0.73 8.55
CA GLN A 68 -26.81 1.91 7.73
C GLN A 68 -25.98 3.12 8.18
N ALA A 69 -25.90 3.40 9.48
CA ALA A 69 -25.08 4.48 10.03
C ALA A 69 -23.60 4.27 9.68
N TYR A 70 -23.08 3.05 9.83
CA TYR A 70 -21.71 2.72 9.46
C TYR A 70 -21.44 2.92 7.97
N ARG A 71 -22.37 2.53 7.09
CA ARG A 71 -22.25 2.77 5.64
C ARG A 71 -22.21 4.26 5.32
N GLN A 72 -23.07 5.06 5.94
CA GLN A 72 -23.10 6.52 5.75
C GLN A 72 -21.79 7.17 6.21
N GLU A 73 -21.24 6.76 7.35
CA GLU A 73 -19.93 7.25 7.82
C GLU A 73 -18.80 6.92 6.84
N GLN A 74 -18.81 5.71 6.27
CA GLN A 74 -17.81 5.31 5.28
C GLN A 74 -17.92 6.11 4.00
N GLU A 75 -19.13 6.40 3.53
CA GLU A 75 -19.34 7.27 2.38
C GLU A 75 -18.89 8.71 2.66
N ALA A 76 -19.21 9.26 3.84
CA ALA A 76 -18.77 10.59 4.25
C ALA A 76 -17.22 10.68 4.26
N LYS A 77 -16.56 9.68 4.86
CA LYS A 77 -15.09 9.59 4.89
C LYS A 77 -14.48 9.52 3.49
N LYS A 78 -15.11 8.78 2.56
CA LYS A 78 -14.66 8.72 1.15
C LYS A 78 -14.77 10.08 0.47
N ARG A 79 -15.92 10.75 0.59
CA ARG A 79 -16.14 12.10 0.01
C ARG A 79 -15.15 13.11 0.58
N GLU A 80 -14.89 13.09 1.88
CA GLU A 80 -13.89 13.96 2.50
C GLU A 80 -12.47 13.67 2.01
N ALA A 81 -12.11 12.40 1.85
CA ALA A 81 -10.80 12.00 1.34
C ALA A 81 -10.60 12.45 -0.11
N GLU A 82 -11.63 12.35 -0.95
CA GLU A 82 -11.62 12.85 -2.33
C GLU A 82 -11.46 14.37 -2.38
N HIS A 83 -12.23 15.10 -1.56
CA HIS A 83 -12.12 16.55 -1.47
C HIS A 83 -10.74 17.01 -0.96
N LYS A 84 -10.18 16.31 0.03
CA LYS A 84 -8.80 16.58 0.50
C LYS A 84 -7.78 16.33 -0.61
N ARG A 85 -7.92 15.26 -1.40
CA ARG A 85 -7.03 14.99 -2.54
C ARG A 85 -7.12 16.10 -3.59
N GLN A 86 -8.32 16.56 -3.92
CA GLN A 86 -8.50 17.67 -4.86
C GLN A 86 -7.79 18.94 -4.37
N ARG A 87 -8.00 19.34 -3.11
CA ARG A 87 -7.30 20.49 -2.53
C ARG A 87 -5.78 20.36 -2.55
N MET A 88 -5.25 19.18 -2.22
CA MET A 88 -3.81 18.92 -2.25
C MET A 88 -3.25 19.12 -3.66
N LEU A 89 -3.95 18.62 -4.69
CA LEU A 89 -3.54 18.79 -6.08
C LEU A 89 -3.59 20.25 -6.53
N GLU A 90 -4.60 21.02 -6.10
CA GLU A 90 -4.69 22.46 -6.37
C GLU A 90 -3.56 23.22 -5.68
N GLU A 91 -3.27 22.94 -4.41
CA GLU A 91 -2.18 23.55 -3.67
C GLU A 91 -0.81 23.22 -4.28
N GLU A 92 -0.61 21.97 -4.73
CA GLU A 92 0.60 21.56 -5.44
C GLU A 92 0.75 22.31 -6.77
N GLN A 93 -0.34 22.53 -7.51
CA GLN A 93 -0.31 23.32 -8.75
C GLN A 93 0.03 24.78 -8.49
N ILE A 94 -0.57 25.40 -7.47
CA ILE A 94 -0.28 26.78 -7.07
C ILE A 94 1.18 26.90 -6.66
N ARG A 95 1.67 25.99 -5.81
CA ARG A 95 3.07 25.97 -5.36
C ARG A 95 4.04 25.78 -6.52
N ALA A 96 3.72 24.90 -7.48
CA ALA A 96 4.54 24.72 -8.68
C ALA A 96 4.57 25.99 -9.55
N ALA A 97 3.44 26.68 -9.71
CA ALA A 97 3.36 27.93 -10.46
C ALA A 97 4.14 29.06 -9.76
N GLU A 98 4.03 29.19 -8.44
CA GLU A 98 4.81 30.13 -7.63
C GLU A 98 6.30 29.86 -7.72
N GLN A 99 6.71 28.60 -7.63
CA GLN A 99 8.12 28.20 -7.79
C GLN A 99 8.64 28.54 -9.19
N ALA A 100 7.87 28.24 -10.24
CA ALA A 100 8.25 28.58 -11.61
C ALA A 100 8.38 30.11 -11.80
N ALA A 101 7.46 30.90 -11.24
CA ALA A 101 7.53 32.35 -11.27
C ALA A 101 8.76 32.88 -10.51
N TYR A 102 9.07 32.28 -9.35
CA TYR A 102 10.24 32.62 -8.56
C TYR A 102 11.56 32.28 -9.28
N GLU A 103 11.65 31.10 -9.90
CA GLU A 103 12.83 30.70 -10.68
C GLU A 103 13.13 31.67 -11.83
N ILE A 104 12.08 32.13 -12.54
CA ILE A 104 12.20 33.14 -13.60
C ILE A 104 12.71 34.48 -13.04
N GLN A 105 12.12 34.95 -11.93
CA GLN A 105 12.50 36.24 -11.32
C GLN A 105 13.92 36.21 -10.74
N ALA A 106 14.29 35.12 -10.08
CA ALA A 106 15.57 34.97 -9.42
C ALA A 106 16.72 34.66 -10.38
N LYS A 107 16.45 34.45 -11.68
CA LYS A 107 17.42 34.01 -12.70
C LYS A 107 18.23 32.79 -12.23
N LEU A 108 17.63 31.96 -11.37
CA LEU A 108 18.25 30.75 -10.87
C LEU A 108 18.32 29.77 -12.04
N ALA A 109 19.53 29.37 -12.43
CA ALA A 109 19.69 28.25 -13.34
C ALA A 109 19.00 27.04 -12.70
N SER A 110 17.99 26.47 -13.38
CA SER A 110 17.28 25.27 -12.94
C SER A 110 18.29 24.16 -12.70
N THR A 111 18.71 24.01 -11.44
CA THR A 111 19.62 22.96 -11.04
C THR A 111 18.72 21.78 -10.70
N PRO A 112 18.81 20.64 -11.42
CA PRO A 112 17.98 19.50 -11.10
C PRO A 112 18.28 19.10 -9.66
N VAL A 113 17.25 19.10 -8.82
CA VAL A 113 17.32 18.59 -7.45
C VAL A 113 17.70 17.12 -7.55
N ARG A 114 19.00 16.83 -7.50
CA ARG A 114 19.53 15.48 -7.40
C ARG A 114 19.08 14.95 -6.05
N ARG A 115 17.92 14.29 -6.03
CA ARG A 115 17.59 13.37 -4.94
C ARG A 115 18.64 12.27 -5.03
N PRO A 116 19.58 12.15 -4.07
CA PRO A 116 20.47 11.01 -4.07
C PRO A 116 19.56 9.81 -3.80
N GLY A 117 19.16 9.10 -4.85
CA GLY A 117 18.48 7.83 -4.68
C GLY A 117 19.40 6.98 -3.82
N LEU A 118 18.93 6.60 -2.63
CA LEU A 118 19.60 5.61 -1.81
C LEU A 118 19.62 4.32 -2.62
N ARG A 119 20.69 4.11 -3.39
CA ARG A 119 20.96 2.86 -4.11
C ARG A 119 21.49 1.84 -3.09
N ILE A 120 20.63 1.46 -2.16
CA ILE A 120 20.94 0.32 -1.29
C ILE A 120 20.76 -0.92 -2.19
N PRO A 121 21.79 -1.77 -2.34
CA PRO A 121 21.63 -3.04 -3.05
C PRO A 121 20.56 -3.89 -2.36
N ALA A 122 19.75 -4.60 -3.15
CA ALA A 122 18.74 -5.50 -2.59
C ALA A 122 19.41 -6.60 -1.76
N LEU A 123 18.88 -6.87 -0.56
CA LEU A 123 19.42 -7.87 0.35
C LEU A 123 19.03 -9.28 -0.12
N THR A 124 19.87 -9.87 -0.97
CA THR A 124 19.77 -11.28 -1.41
C THR A 124 20.66 -12.17 -0.53
N PRO A 125 20.40 -13.49 -0.43
CA PRO A 125 21.24 -14.39 0.36
C PRO A 125 22.71 -14.38 -0.09
N GLU A 126 22.94 -14.30 -1.40
CA GLU A 126 24.28 -14.16 -1.98
C GLU A 126 24.96 -12.86 -1.56
N SER A 127 24.25 -11.72 -1.64
CA SER A 127 24.80 -10.43 -1.20
C SER A 127 25.11 -10.41 0.30
N ALA A 128 24.33 -11.13 1.10
CA ALA A 128 24.57 -11.26 2.54
C ALA A 128 25.83 -12.10 2.83
N GLN A 129 26.03 -13.23 2.12
CA GLN A 129 27.25 -14.03 2.24
C GLN A 129 28.50 -13.24 1.83
N GLN A 130 28.43 -12.53 0.69
CA GLN A 130 29.51 -11.66 0.23
C GLN A 130 29.81 -10.55 1.25
N ALA A 131 28.78 -9.95 1.85
CA ALA A 131 28.97 -8.92 2.88
C ALA A 131 29.70 -9.45 4.13
N VAL A 132 29.45 -10.70 4.54
CA VAL A 132 30.17 -11.35 5.64
C VAL A 132 31.63 -11.57 5.28
N VAL A 133 31.90 -12.14 4.09
CA VAL A 133 33.27 -12.36 3.60
C VAL A 133 34.05 -11.04 3.51
N LEU A 134 33.43 -9.99 2.97
CA LEU A 134 34.03 -8.67 2.87
C LEU A 134 34.28 -8.03 4.24
N ALA A 135 33.39 -8.24 5.22
CA ALA A 135 33.58 -7.75 6.57
C ALA A 135 34.74 -8.45 7.30
N GLU A 136 35.04 -9.70 6.94
CA GLU A 136 36.19 -10.43 7.47
C GLU A 136 37.51 -9.93 6.85
N ILE A 137 37.53 -9.74 5.51
CA ILE A 137 38.72 -9.29 4.78
C ILE A 137 39.04 -7.82 5.06
N LEU A 138 38.03 -6.95 4.99
CA LEU A 138 38.19 -5.49 5.09
C LEU A 138 37.96 -4.98 6.53
N GLY A 139 37.52 -5.85 7.43
CA GLY A 139 37.18 -5.53 8.80
C GLY A 139 35.76 -4.95 8.96
N ARG A 140 35.41 -4.62 10.22
CA ARG A 140 34.05 -4.23 10.59
C ARG A 140 33.60 -2.95 9.88
N PRO A 141 32.40 -2.95 9.26
CA PRO A 141 31.87 -1.78 8.56
C PRO A 141 31.70 -0.58 9.48
N LYS A 142 31.87 0.62 8.92
CA LYS A 142 31.83 1.89 9.66
C LYS A 142 30.54 2.08 10.46
N ALA A 143 29.41 1.58 9.95
CA ALA A 143 28.12 1.64 10.63
C ALA A 143 28.08 0.92 11.99
N TYR A 144 28.93 -0.10 12.20
CA TYR A 144 29.00 -0.88 13.43
C TYR A 144 30.07 -0.37 14.42
N ARG A 145 30.82 0.67 14.05
CA ARG A 145 31.79 1.28 14.97
C ARG A 145 31.00 2.12 15.98
N ARG A 146 31.02 1.73 17.25
CA ARG A 146 30.51 2.59 18.35
C ARG A 146 31.25 3.92 18.29
N ARG A 147 30.51 5.02 18.10
CA ARG A 147 31.06 6.37 18.34
C ARG A 147 31.39 6.43 19.84
N ARG A 148 32.67 6.59 20.16
CA ARG A 148 33.10 7.01 21.49
C ARG A 148 32.98 8.51 21.58
#